data_AF-A0A832G1A4-F1
#
_entry.id   AF-A0A832G1A4-F1
#
_cell.length_a   1.000
_cell.length_b   1.000
_cell.length_c   1.000
_cell.angle_alpha   90.00
_cell.angle_beta   90.00
_cell.angle_gamma   90.00
#
_symmetry.space_group_name_H-M   'P 1'
#
loop_
_entity.id
_entity.type
_entity.pdbx_description
1 polymer ?
#
loop_
_entity_poly.entity_id
_entity_poly.type
_entity_poly.pdbx_seq_one_letter_code
_entity_poly.pdbx_strand_id
1 'polypeptide(L)'
;MEGKEGNTILNRSGKDLRKMVFTDYEGPWVLNDFAYELCMAIFNNDRFFRNISEFDDYLYYIEKREGYEAGYTLKLIAPFISATRQRIDLDSMIKVVYVPDAKIAASRILKNCRAVVISTAYREFVEKTARVLGFQEVHASEVDFEMELGEELRKELLHSVDFIASLSGEELHKELKRIFSKIWGLIENFKVIGAKEKAEILESYEPKFPIAIGDSITDCKMFEKAKELGGVAIAFNGNRYALEKADFAIISHSAMAEAIAVEQILQNKKPKLDEKIGKVYELEKSEFEEVVRESMRSRVKLRGIVGNLG
;
A
#
# COMPACT_ATOMS: atom_id res chain seq x y z
N MET A 1 -10.10 12.25 -47.30
CA MET A 1 -9.14 11.16 -47.07
C MET A 1 -9.28 10.75 -45.63
N GLU A 2 -9.92 9.60 -45.45
CA GLU A 2 -10.20 8.96 -44.17
C GLU A 2 -8.90 8.50 -43.49
N GLY A 3 -8.97 8.42 -42.15
CA GLY A 3 -8.43 7.29 -41.40
C GLY A 3 -6.97 7.39 -40.97
N LYS A 4 -6.78 7.55 -39.66
CA LYS A 4 -5.96 6.64 -38.86
C LYS A 4 -6.42 6.73 -37.40
N GLU A 5 -7.51 6.02 -37.12
CA GLU A 5 -7.86 5.58 -35.77
C GLU A 5 -6.71 4.71 -35.23
N GLY A 6 -6.28 5.01 -34.01
CA GLY A 6 -5.20 4.29 -33.34
C GLY A 6 -5.61 2.86 -33.02
N ASN A 7 -5.15 1.91 -33.86
CA ASN A 7 -5.34 0.46 -33.72
C ASN A 7 -5.35 0.00 -32.26
N THR A 8 -6.50 -0.53 -31.86
CA THR A 8 -6.72 -1.25 -30.61
C THR A 8 -6.01 -2.58 -30.67
N ILE A 9 -4.93 -2.73 -29.91
CA ILE A 9 -4.23 -4.02 -29.76
C ILE A 9 -5.08 -4.85 -28.80
N LEU A 10 -5.84 -5.80 -29.36
CA LEU A 10 -6.65 -6.77 -28.62
C LEU A 10 -5.85 -8.08 -28.51
N ASN A 11 -5.76 -8.69 -27.32
CA ASN A 11 -5.29 -10.07 -27.21
C ASN A 11 -6.39 -11.07 -27.62
N ARG A 12 -6.08 -12.37 -27.63
CA ARG A 12 -6.99 -13.48 -28.01
C ARG A 12 -8.31 -13.55 -27.22
N SER A 13 -8.52 -12.70 -26.20
CA SER A 13 -9.76 -12.58 -25.42
C SER A 13 -10.60 -11.31 -25.71
N GLY A 14 -10.17 -10.43 -26.64
CA GLY A 14 -10.95 -9.25 -27.03
C GLY A 14 -10.98 -8.09 -26.02
N LYS A 15 -10.08 -8.08 -25.03
CA LYS A 15 -9.91 -6.95 -24.10
C LYS A 15 -8.96 -5.90 -24.68
N ASP A 16 -9.36 -4.61 -24.63
CA ASP A 16 -8.49 -3.48 -24.98
C ASP A 16 -7.34 -3.41 -23.96
N LEU A 17 -6.15 -3.83 -24.39
CA LEU A 17 -4.95 -3.93 -23.56
C LEU A 17 -4.45 -2.57 -23.02
N ARG A 18 -5.12 -1.46 -23.35
CA ARG A 18 -4.66 -0.09 -23.07
C ARG A 18 -5.34 0.58 -21.87
N LYS A 19 -6.37 -0.04 -21.27
CA LYS A 19 -6.99 0.44 -20.03
C LYS A 19 -6.45 -0.35 -18.85
N MET A 20 -5.77 0.32 -17.94
CA MET A 20 -5.03 -0.29 -16.83
C MET A 20 -5.46 0.33 -15.51
N VAL A 21 -5.71 -0.54 -14.54
CA VAL A 21 -5.88 -0.16 -13.13
C VAL A 21 -4.61 -0.53 -12.40
N PHE A 22 -4.09 0.42 -11.64
CA PHE A 22 -2.97 0.24 -10.73
C PHE A 22 -3.52 0.40 -9.33
N THR A 23 -3.33 -0.59 -8.48
CA THR A 23 -3.96 -0.58 -7.17
C THR A 23 -2.97 -0.93 -6.09
N ASP A 24 -3.00 -0.19 -5.00
CA ASP A 24 -2.49 -0.70 -3.73
C ASP A 24 -3.27 -1.94 -3.30
N TYR A 25 -2.73 -2.68 -2.33
CA TYR A 25 -3.31 -3.90 -1.82
C TYR A 25 -3.95 -3.75 -0.43
N GLU A 26 -3.27 -3.09 0.50
CA GLU A 26 -3.61 -3.04 1.93
C GLU A 26 -4.48 -1.83 2.27
N GLY A 27 -5.79 -2.02 2.23
CA GLY A 27 -6.79 -0.98 2.33
C GLY A 27 -7.86 -1.16 1.25
N PRO A 28 -7.48 -1.15 -0.04
CA PRO A 28 -8.38 -1.46 -1.15
C PRO A 28 -8.90 -2.91 -1.18
N TRP A 29 -8.02 -3.90 -0.97
CA TRP A 29 -8.38 -5.32 -1.21
C TRP A 29 -8.31 -6.21 0.04
N VAL A 30 -7.35 -5.94 0.92
CA VAL A 30 -7.23 -6.61 2.22
C VAL A 30 -7.24 -5.58 3.34
N LEU A 31 -7.80 -5.97 4.49
CA LEU A 31 -7.88 -5.13 5.69
C LEU A 31 -6.64 -5.24 6.57
N ASN A 32 -5.81 -6.25 6.31
CA ASN A 32 -4.56 -6.50 7.00
C ASN A 32 -3.59 -5.32 6.88
N ASP A 33 -2.66 -5.26 7.81
CA ASP A 33 -1.37 -4.58 7.66
C ASP A 33 -0.31 -5.62 7.98
N PHE A 34 0.36 -6.11 6.93
CA PHE A 34 1.26 -7.24 7.01
C PHE A 34 2.45 -6.95 7.91
N ALA A 35 3.02 -5.75 7.82
CA ALA A 35 4.17 -5.38 8.64
C ALA A 35 3.77 -5.35 10.13
N TYR A 36 2.59 -4.81 10.44
CA TYR A 36 2.05 -4.79 11.79
C TYR A 36 1.75 -6.20 12.31
N GLU A 37 1.01 -6.99 11.54
CA GLU A 37 0.61 -8.34 11.95
C GLU A 37 1.81 -9.27 12.14
N LEU A 38 2.82 -9.17 11.27
CA LEU A 38 4.06 -9.92 11.42
C LEU A 38 4.82 -9.51 12.69
N CYS A 39 4.91 -8.21 12.96
CA CYS A 39 5.50 -7.70 14.18
C CYS A 39 4.75 -8.20 15.44
N MET A 40 3.43 -8.21 15.40
CA MET A 40 2.61 -8.73 16.50
C MET A 40 2.75 -10.24 16.68
N ALA A 41 2.84 -11.01 15.59
CA ALA A 41 3.02 -12.46 15.65
C ALA A 41 4.36 -12.86 16.28
N ILE A 42 5.42 -12.07 16.05
CA ILE A 42 6.79 -12.39 16.48
C ILE A 42 7.12 -11.76 17.84
N PHE A 43 6.84 -10.47 18.01
CA PHE A 43 7.23 -9.71 19.20
C PHE A 43 6.07 -9.44 20.15
N ASN A 44 4.83 -9.55 19.69
CA ASN A 44 3.63 -9.15 20.44
C ASN A 44 3.76 -7.75 21.07
N ASN A 45 4.33 -6.81 20.32
CA ASN A 45 4.68 -5.48 20.82
C ASN A 45 4.21 -4.38 19.85
N ASP A 46 3.00 -3.86 20.11
CA ASP A 46 2.36 -2.79 19.32
C ASP A 46 3.17 -1.49 19.36
N ARG A 47 3.74 -1.15 20.53
CA ARG A 47 4.48 0.10 20.70
C ARG A 47 5.82 0.07 19.97
N PHE A 48 6.51 -1.07 19.95
CA PHE A 48 7.69 -1.28 19.12
C PHE A 48 7.39 -1.01 17.65
N PHE A 49 6.33 -1.62 17.10
CA PHE A 49 5.94 -1.40 15.71
C PHE A 49 5.69 0.08 15.40
N ARG A 50 4.87 0.75 16.23
CA ARG A 50 4.55 2.17 16.04
C ARG A 50 5.79 3.04 16.05
N ASN A 51 6.75 2.76 16.93
CA ASN A 51 8.00 3.51 17.01
C ASN A 51 8.88 3.30 15.77
N ILE A 52 8.89 2.10 15.17
CA ILE A 52 9.58 1.85 13.90
C ILE A 52 8.86 2.54 12.73
N SER A 53 7.52 2.51 12.70
CA SER A 53 6.71 3.21 11.70
C SER A 53 6.85 4.74 11.79
N GLU A 54 6.89 5.30 13.00
CA GLU A 54 7.15 6.72 13.23
C GLU A 54 8.55 7.12 12.74
N PHE A 55 9.52 6.22 12.91
CA PHE A 55 10.87 6.44 12.40
C PHE A 55 10.94 6.39 10.87
N ASP A 56 10.18 5.52 10.21
CA ASP A 56 10.00 5.50 8.75
C ASP A 56 9.53 6.87 8.23
N ASP A 57 8.47 7.41 8.84
CA ASP A 57 7.93 8.73 8.51
C ASP A 57 8.92 9.86 8.80
N TYR A 58 9.64 9.79 9.92
CA TYR A 58 10.69 10.75 10.28
C TYR A 58 11.82 10.78 9.24
N LEU A 59 12.30 9.60 8.81
CA LEU A 59 13.37 9.48 7.81
C LEU A 59 12.96 10.11 6.48
N TYR A 60 11.69 9.96 6.10
CA TYR A 60 11.16 10.51 4.85
C TYR A 60 10.85 12.02 4.93
N TYR A 61 10.05 12.46 5.90
CA TYR A 61 9.55 13.85 5.93
C TYR A 61 10.48 14.84 6.59
N ILE A 62 11.13 14.44 7.69
CA ILE A 62 11.88 15.35 8.53
C ILE A 62 13.35 15.32 8.17
N GLU A 63 13.96 14.14 8.20
CA GLU A 63 15.37 13.97 7.83
C GLU A 63 15.59 14.06 6.32
N LYS A 64 14.56 13.69 5.52
CA LYS A 64 14.64 13.64 4.05
C LYS A 64 15.87 12.88 3.59
N ARG A 65 16.09 11.72 4.20
CA ARG A 65 17.27 10.89 3.95
C ARG A 65 17.35 10.59 2.46
N GLU A 66 18.51 10.86 1.87
CA GLU A 66 18.72 10.63 0.44
C GLU A 66 18.50 9.16 0.09
N GLY A 67 17.71 8.92 -0.97
CA GLY A 67 17.34 7.57 -1.40
C GLY A 67 16.34 6.83 -0.51
N TYR A 68 15.72 7.51 0.46
CA TYR A 68 14.69 6.95 1.34
C TYR A 68 13.28 7.36 0.91
N GLU A 69 12.32 6.45 1.02
CA GLU A 69 10.93 6.64 0.61
C GLU A 69 9.98 6.15 1.71
N ALA A 70 8.78 6.73 1.78
CA ALA A 70 7.76 6.29 2.71
C ALA A 70 7.28 4.85 2.40
N GLY A 71 7.02 4.07 3.45
CA GLY A 71 6.57 2.68 3.35
C GLY A 71 7.67 1.64 3.54
N TYR A 72 8.84 2.02 4.06
CA TYR A 72 9.97 1.13 4.29
C TYR A 72 9.98 0.49 5.67
N THR A 73 8.93 0.70 6.47
CA THR A 73 8.73 0.08 7.80
C THR A 73 9.03 -1.43 7.80
N LEU A 74 8.59 -2.20 6.80
CA LEU A 74 8.88 -3.64 6.72
C LEU A 74 10.40 -3.94 6.62
N LYS A 75 11.12 -3.14 5.83
CA LYS A 75 12.59 -3.21 5.71
C LYS A 75 13.29 -2.86 7.02
N LEU A 76 12.74 -1.92 7.79
CA LEU A 76 13.29 -1.55 9.10
C LEU A 76 13.10 -2.65 10.16
N ILE A 77 12.02 -3.42 10.08
CA ILE A 77 11.71 -4.49 11.05
C ILE A 77 12.47 -5.79 10.74
N ALA A 78 12.79 -6.04 9.47
CA ALA A 78 13.40 -7.30 9.01
C ALA A 78 14.68 -7.75 9.78
N PRO A 79 15.61 -6.86 10.20
CA PRO A 79 16.76 -7.25 11.03
C PRO A 79 16.38 -7.78 12.41
N PHE A 80 15.36 -7.19 13.03
CA PHE A 80 14.86 -7.66 14.32
C PHE A 80 14.24 -9.04 14.19
N ILE A 81 13.49 -9.27 13.11
CA ILE A 81 12.92 -10.58 12.79
C ILE A 81 14.03 -11.60 12.57
N SER A 82 15.03 -11.28 11.76
CA SER A 82 16.20 -12.15 11.51
C SER A 82 16.92 -12.52 12.81
N ALA A 83 16.98 -11.59 13.79
CA ALA A 83 17.60 -11.84 15.08
C ALA A 83 16.90 -12.93 15.90
N THR A 84 15.59 -13.15 15.68
CA THR A 84 14.83 -14.22 16.35
C THR A 84 15.23 -15.62 15.85
N ARG A 85 15.76 -15.73 14.62
CA ARG A 85 15.95 -16.99 13.88
C ARG A 85 14.67 -17.79 13.66
N GLN A 86 13.51 -17.15 13.80
CA GLN A 86 12.23 -17.76 13.53
C GLN A 86 11.97 -17.71 12.02
N ARG A 87 11.67 -18.87 11.43
CA ARG A 87 11.22 -18.94 10.04
C ARG A 87 9.82 -18.35 9.91
N ILE A 88 9.60 -17.53 8.89
CA ILE A 88 8.28 -16.96 8.59
C ILE A 88 7.41 -18.03 7.93
N ASP A 89 6.31 -18.36 8.60
CA ASP A 89 5.25 -19.21 8.06
C ASP A 89 3.94 -18.41 8.01
N LEU A 90 3.66 -17.87 6.83
CA LEU A 90 2.51 -17.01 6.58
C LEU A 90 1.17 -17.66 6.94
N ASP A 91 1.01 -18.97 6.74
CA ASP A 91 -0.27 -19.64 7.00
C ASP A 91 -0.59 -19.75 8.49
N SER A 92 0.44 -19.88 9.31
CA SER A 92 0.29 -19.96 10.76
C SER A 92 0.28 -18.59 11.44
N MET A 93 0.99 -17.62 10.88
CA MET A 93 1.21 -16.31 11.50
C MET A 93 0.16 -15.27 11.12
N ILE A 94 -0.41 -15.34 9.92
CA ILE A 94 -1.20 -14.26 9.34
C ILE A 94 -2.58 -14.77 8.91
N LYS A 95 -3.63 -14.16 9.47
CA LYS A 95 -5.01 -14.42 9.06
C LYS A 95 -5.48 -13.35 8.08
N VAL A 96 -5.53 -13.71 6.81
CA VAL A 96 -5.98 -12.80 5.75
C VAL A 96 -7.45 -12.44 5.90
N VAL A 97 -7.76 -11.15 5.88
CA VAL A 97 -9.09 -10.59 5.92
C VAL A 97 -9.27 -9.69 4.70
N TYR A 98 -10.11 -10.12 3.76
CA TYR A 98 -10.41 -9.33 2.58
C TYR A 98 -11.43 -8.23 2.88
N VAL A 99 -11.36 -7.11 2.15
CA VAL A 99 -12.45 -6.13 2.11
C VAL A 99 -13.73 -6.85 1.64
N PRO A 100 -14.90 -6.57 2.22
CA PRO A 100 -16.15 -7.17 1.78
C PRO A 100 -16.34 -7.05 0.26
N ASP A 101 -16.79 -8.15 -0.36
CA ASP A 101 -16.98 -8.30 -1.80
C ASP A 101 -15.72 -8.20 -2.70
N ALA A 102 -14.50 -8.16 -2.13
CA ALA A 102 -13.23 -8.05 -2.87
C ALA A 102 -13.12 -9.01 -4.06
N LYS A 103 -13.50 -10.29 -3.88
CA LYS A 103 -13.42 -11.29 -4.97
C LYS A 103 -14.34 -10.97 -6.15
N ILE A 104 -15.55 -10.50 -5.86
CA ILE A 104 -16.54 -10.16 -6.89
C ILE A 104 -16.13 -8.86 -7.58
N ALA A 105 -15.69 -7.87 -6.81
CA ALA A 105 -15.19 -6.59 -7.30
C ALA A 105 -13.96 -6.77 -8.21
N ALA A 106 -12.95 -7.54 -7.78
CA ALA A 106 -11.77 -7.86 -8.56
C ALA A 106 -12.15 -8.55 -9.88
N SER A 107 -13.06 -9.53 -9.84
CA SER A 107 -13.56 -10.20 -11.05
C SER A 107 -14.20 -9.23 -12.05
N ARG A 108 -14.93 -8.21 -11.56
CA ARG A 108 -15.54 -7.18 -12.40
C ARG A 108 -14.51 -6.24 -13.04
N ILE A 109 -13.52 -5.79 -12.27
CA ILE A 109 -12.40 -4.98 -12.79
C ILE A 109 -11.65 -5.77 -13.87
N LEU A 110 -11.25 -7.00 -13.55
CA LEU A 110 -10.49 -7.87 -14.45
C LEU A 110 -11.25 -8.24 -15.73
N LYS A 111 -12.58 -8.18 -15.77
CA LYS A 111 -13.36 -8.37 -17.01
C LYS A 111 -13.18 -7.21 -17.99
N ASN A 112 -12.97 -5.99 -17.50
CA ASN A 112 -13.01 -4.76 -18.30
C ASN A 112 -11.63 -4.15 -18.57
N CYS A 113 -10.62 -4.48 -17.76
CA CYS A 113 -9.29 -3.90 -17.86
C CYS A 113 -8.22 -4.85 -17.29
N ARG A 114 -6.96 -4.49 -17.54
CA ARG A 114 -5.79 -5.11 -16.92
C ARG A 114 -5.58 -4.47 -15.55
N ALA A 115 -5.33 -5.26 -14.51
CA ALA A 115 -5.09 -4.76 -13.16
C ALA A 115 -3.70 -5.17 -12.68
N VAL A 116 -2.94 -4.20 -12.15
CA VAL A 116 -1.61 -4.36 -11.59
C VAL A 116 -1.68 -4.00 -10.12
N VAL A 117 -1.35 -4.95 -9.25
CA VAL A 117 -1.24 -4.72 -7.80
C VAL A 117 0.18 -4.24 -7.52
N ILE A 118 0.31 -3.12 -6.79
CA ILE A 118 1.60 -2.56 -6.38
C ILE A 118 1.53 -2.27 -4.88
N SER A 119 2.27 -3.03 -4.08
CA SER A 119 2.15 -3.01 -2.61
C SER A 119 3.49 -2.85 -1.93
N THR A 120 3.51 -2.18 -0.79
CA THR A 120 4.68 -2.09 0.10
C THR A 120 4.90 -3.38 0.92
N ALA A 121 3.88 -4.23 1.02
CA ALA A 121 3.90 -5.47 1.78
C ALA A 121 4.81 -6.55 1.16
N TYR A 122 5.06 -7.61 1.93
CA TYR A 122 5.93 -8.70 1.53
C TYR A 122 5.41 -9.48 0.33
N ARG A 123 6.29 -9.74 -0.64
CA ARG A 123 5.94 -10.39 -1.91
C ARG A 123 5.18 -11.70 -1.75
N GLU A 124 5.65 -12.62 -0.91
CA GLU A 124 5.00 -13.92 -0.78
C GLU A 124 3.57 -13.80 -0.24
N PHE A 125 3.34 -12.84 0.68
CA PHE A 125 2.02 -12.53 1.18
C PHE A 125 1.13 -12.03 0.05
N VAL A 126 1.53 -10.96 -0.64
CA VAL A 126 0.71 -10.33 -1.70
C VAL A 126 0.45 -11.30 -2.85
N GLU A 127 1.46 -12.03 -3.35
CA GLU A 127 1.28 -12.98 -4.44
C GLU A 127 0.32 -14.11 -4.09
N LYS A 128 0.38 -14.61 -2.84
CA LYS A 128 -0.49 -15.68 -2.37
C LYS A 128 -1.94 -15.22 -2.25
N THR A 129 -2.17 -14.05 -1.66
CA THR A 129 -3.52 -13.56 -1.36
C THR A 129 -4.17 -12.86 -2.56
N ALA A 130 -3.41 -12.13 -3.37
CA ALA A 130 -3.93 -11.47 -4.57
C ALA A 130 -4.40 -12.49 -5.62
N ARG A 131 -3.74 -13.66 -5.69
CA ARG A 131 -4.14 -14.79 -6.54
C ARG A 131 -5.54 -15.30 -6.22
N VAL A 132 -5.97 -15.27 -4.95
CA VAL A 132 -7.33 -15.67 -4.54
C VAL A 132 -8.40 -14.76 -5.15
N LEU A 133 -8.07 -13.49 -5.36
CA LEU A 133 -8.93 -12.49 -6.01
C LEU A 133 -8.84 -12.53 -7.54
N GLY A 134 -7.88 -13.27 -8.09
CA GLY A 134 -7.64 -13.40 -9.53
C GLY A 134 -6.62 -12.41 -10.10
N PHE A 135 -5.98 -11.60 -9.26
CA PHE A 135 -4.86 -10.76 -9.70
C PHE A 135 -3.62 -11.62 -9.97
N GLN A 136 -2.99 -11.40 -11.12
CA GLN A 136 -1.80 -12.15 -11.55
C GLN A 136 -0.56 -11.26 -11.69
N GLU A 137 -0.75 -9.96 -11.83
CA GLU A 137 0.35 -9.00 -11.97
C GLU A 137 0.52 -8.27 -10.65
N VAL A 138 1.57 -8.65 -9.93
CA VAL A 138 1.86 -8.17 -8.58
C VAL A 138 3.30 -7.66 -8.54
N HIS A 139 3.46 -6.46 -8.00
CA HIS A 139 4.73 -5.91 -7.57
C HIS A 139 4.65 -5.69 -6.05
N ALA A 140 5.60 -6.26 -5.32
CA ALA A 140 5.63 -6.24 -3.87
C ALA A 140 7.06 -6.31 -3.34
N SER A 141 7.27 -5.88 -2.09
CA SER A 141 8.58 -5.80 -1.45
C SER A 141 9.23 -7.16 -1.25
N GLU A 142 10.50 -7.28 -1.64
CA GLU A 142 11.38 -8.41 -1.36
C GLU A 142 12.30 -8.03 -0.20
N VAL A 143 12.11 -8.69 0.94
CA VAL A 143 12.95 -8.53 2.14
C VAL A 143 13.44 -9.90 2.60
N ASP A 144 14.62 -9.92 3.19
CA ASP A 144 15.19 -11.12 3.80
C ASP A 144 14.94 -11.12 5.31
N PHE A 145 14.24 -12.14 5.80
CA PHE A 145 13.96 -12.37 7.22
C PHE A 145 14.87 -13.43 7.85
N GLU A 146 15.81 -13.98 7.10
CA GLU A 146 16.74 -15.04 7.52
C GLU A 146 18.20 -14.60 7.39
N MET A 147 18.46 -13.28 7.51
CA MET A 147 19.81 -12.73 7.39
C MET A 147 20.77 -13.33 8.42
N GLU A 148 22.02 -13.55 8.00
CA GLU A 148 23.08 -13.95 8.92
C GLU A 148 23.54 -12.77 9.78
N LEU A 149 23.23 -12.82 11.07
CA LEU A 149 23.63 -11.83 12.06
C LEU A 149 24.67 -12.42 13.03
N GLY A 150 25.75 -11.66 13.27
CA GLY A 150 26.70 -11.98 14.34
C GLY A 150 26.02 -12.02 15.70
N GLU A 151 26.44 -12.94 16.59
CA GLU A 151 25.75 -13.18 17.87
C GLU A 151 25.65 -11.93 18.77
N GLU A 152 26.63 -11.04 18.73
CA GLU A 152 26.59 -9.78 19.49
C GLU A 152 25.48 -8.86 18.99
N LEU A 153 25.45 -8.59 17.69
CA LEU A 153 24.42 -7.77 17.06
C LEU A 153 23.03 -8.38 17.23
N ARG A 154 22.91 -9.70 17.07
CA ARG A 154 21.67 -10.44 17.30
C ARG A 154 21.11 -10.19 18.70
N LYS A 155 21.95 -10.33 19.74
CA LYS A 155 21.53 -10.08 21.13
C LYS A 155 21.15 -8.62 21.35
N GLU A 156 21.89 -7.68 20.77
CA GLU A 156 21.58 -6.25 20.84
C GLU A 156 20.20 -5.94 20.22
N LEU A 157 19.90 -6.50 19.05
CA LEU A 157 18.60 -6.29 18.38
C LEU A 157 17.45 -6.86 19.19
N LEU A 158 17.58 -8.07 19.74
CA LEU A 158 16.53 -8.67 20.57
C LEU A 158 16.30 -7.89 21.87
N HIS A 159 17.37 -7.47 22.56
CA HIS A 159 17.25 -6.70 23.79
C HIS A 159 16.73 -5.28 23.56
N SER A 160 16.90 -4.73 22.35
CA SER A 160 16.45 -3.37 22.06
C SER A 160 14.97 -3.27 21.73
N VAL A 161 14.24 -4.37 21.47
CA VAL A 161 12.79 -4.34 21.16
C VAL A 161 11.99 -3.62 22.25
N ASP A 162 12.08 -4.08 23.50
CA ASP A 162 11.37 -3.47 24.62
C ASP A 162 11.90 -2.09 24.98
N PHE A 163 13.21 -1.87 24.79
CA PHE A 163 13.82 -0.56 25.02
C PHE A 163 13.28 0.46 24.02
N ILE A 164 13.31 0.17 22.72
CA ILE A 164 12.74 0.98 21.66
C ILE A 164 11.26 1.26 21.96
N ALA A 165 10.48 0.25 22.35
CA ALA A 165 9.07 0.43 22.71
C ALA A 165 8.87 1.42 23.87
N SER A 166 9.80 1.49 24.82
CA SER A 166 9.73 2.42 25.95
C SER A 166 10.08 3.88 25.60
N LEU A 167 10.70 4.12 24.45
CA LEU A 167 11.17 5.45 24.03
C LEU A 167 10.10 6.23 23.24
N SER A 168 10.32 7.55 23.14
CA SER A 168 9.54 8.46 22.30
C SER A 168 10.37 9.68 21.88
N GLY A 169 9.93 10.39 20.84
CA GLY A 169 10.51 11.67 20.42
C GLY A 169 12.01 11.59 20.09
N GLU A 170 12.78 12.59 20.55
CA GLU A 170 14.21 12.69 20.22
C GLU A 170 15.05 11.51 20.74
N GLU A 171 14.72 10.97 21.91
CA GLU A 171 15.42 9.82 22.48
C GLU A 171 15.24 8.57 21.61
N LEU A 172 14.02 8.35 21.13
CA LEU A 172 13.70 7.27 20.19
C LEU A 172 14.50 7.43 18.90
N HIS A 173 14.47 8.61 18.28
CA HIS A 173 15.20 8.86 17.03
C HIS A 173 16.71 8.64 17.20
N LYS A 174 17.27 9.12 18.31
CA LYS A 174 18.70 8.94 18.61
C LYS A 174 19.07 7.46 18.74
N GLU A 175 18.26 6.68 19.46
CA GLU A 175 18.51 5.26 19.66
C GLU A 175 18.34 4.46 18.37
N LEU A 176 17.29 4.73 17.60
CA LEU A 176 17.08 4.07 16.31
C LEU A 176 18.21 4.42 15.34
N LYS A 177 18.66 5.68 15.24
CA LYS A 177 19.84 6.03 14.43
C LYS A 177 21.09 5.28 14.88
N ARG A 178 21.31 5.13 16.19
CA ARG A 178 22.45 4.37 16.75
C ARG A 178 22.39 2.90 16.29
N ILE A 179 21.23 2.25 16.41
CA ILE A 179 21.05 0.86 15.98
C ILE A 179 21.19 0.74 14.46
N PHE A 180 20.45 1.55 13.69
CA PHE A 180 20.44 1.52 12.24
C PHE A 180 21.81 1.85 11.62
N SER A 181 22.67 2.64 12.28
CA SER A 181 24.04 2.85 11.79
C SER A 181 24.87 1.56 11.72
N LYS A 182 24.55 0.54 12.52
CA LYS A 182 25.23 -0.78 12.51
C LYS A 182 24.64 -1.77 11.51
N ILE A 183 23.37 -1.62 11.15
CA ILE A 183 22.62 -2.59 10.34
C ILE A 183 22.23 -2.08 8.95
N TRP A 184 22.44 -0.80 8.66
CA TRP A 184 22.01 -0.21 7.38
C TRP A 184 22.56 -0.94 6.17
N GLY A 185 23.85 -1.28 6.18
CA GLY A 185 24.50 -2.01 5.09
C GLY A 185 23.94 -3.41 4.85
N LEU A 186 23.23 -4.00 5.82
CA LEU A 186 22.58 -5.31 5.66
C LEU A 186 21.24 -5.19 4.92
N ILE A 187 20.52 -4.08 5.12
CA ILE A 187 19.17 -3.89 4.59
C ILE A 187 19.10 -2.94 3.39
N GLU A 188 20.16 -2.20 3.11
CA GLU A 188 20.13 -1.15 2.08
C GLU A 188 19.72 -1.69 0.70
N ASN A 189 20.15 -2.90 0.37
CA ASN A 189 19.94 -3.57 -0.92
C ASN A 189 18.59 -4.31 -1.03
N PHE A 190 17.75 -4.31 0.02
CA PHE A 190 16.40 -4.87 -0.09
C PHE A 190 15.60 -4.13 -1.16
N LYS A 191 14.96 -4.89 -2.05
CA LYS A 191 14.06 -4.36 -3.08
C LYS A 191 12.70 -4.13 -2.45
N VAL A 192 12.57 -3.01 -1.76
CA VAL A 192 11.31 -2.56 -1.19
C VAL A 192 10.58 -1.61 -2.11
N ILE A 193 9.26 -1.62 -2.03
CA ILE A 193 8.40 -0.70 -2.77
C ILE A 193 7.92 0.36 -1.79
N GLY A 194 8.23 1.63 -2.08
CA GLY A 194 7.69 2.80 -1.42
C GLY A 194 6.94 3.67 -2.44
N ALA A 195 6.65 4.92 -2.04
CA ALA A 195 5.86 5.83 -2.87
C ALA A 195 6.45 6.05 -4.27
N LYS A 196 7.77 6.24 -4.35
CA LYS A 196 8.47 6.45 -5.63
C LYS A 196 8.40 5.22 -6.51
N GLU A 197 8.69 4.04 -5.96
CA GLU A 197 8.67 2.78 -6.70
C GLU A 197 7.27 2.49 -7.24
N LYS A 198 6.19 2.82 -6.50
CA LYS A 198 4.82 2.67 -7.03
C LYS A 198 4.59 3.52 -8.29
N ALA A 199 5.09 4.76 -8.30
CA ALA A 199 4.98 5.63 -9.46
C ALA A 199 5.82 5.13 -10.65
N GLU A 200 7.07 4.71 -10.41
CA GLU A 200 7.96 4.17 -11.44
C GLU A 200 7.41 2.88 -12.05
N ILE A 201 6.87 1.99 -11.22
CA ILE A 201 6.22 0.76 -11.69
C ILE A 201 5.02 1.11 -12.56
N LEU A 202 4.13 2.01 -12.12
CA LEU A 202 2.98 2.46 -12.92
C LEU A 202 3.43 3.01 -14.28
N GLU A 203 4.45 3.89 -14.29
CA GLU A 203 4.98 4.50 -15.50
C GLU A 203 5.61 3.49 -16.46
N SER A 204 6.27 2.44 -15.93
CA SER A 204 6.92 1.39 -16.73
C SER A 204 5.96 0.57 -17.61
N TYR A 205 4.66 0.60 -17.30
CA TYR A 205 3.63 -0.05 -18.11
C TYR A 205 3.15 0.80 -19.29
N GLU A 206 3.64 2.04 -19.43
CA GLU A 206 3.25 3.01 -20.47
C GLU A 206 1.72 3.14 -20.65
N PRO A 207 0.94 3.33 -19.56
CA PRO A 207 -0.52 3.37 -19.66
C PRO A 207 -0.99 4.65 -20.36
N LYS A 208 -1.99 4.54 -21.25
CA LYS A 208 -2.59 5.73 -21.91
C LYS A 208 -3.55 6.50 -21.01
N PHE A 209 -4.21 5.80 -20.10
CA PHE A 209 -5.17 6.36 -19.16
C PHE A 209 -5.17 5.48 -17.91
N PRO A 210 -4.19 5.67 -17.00
CA PRO A 210 -4.10 4.88 -15.77
C PRO A 210 -5.22 5.27 -14.81
N ILE A 211 -5.85 4.28 -14.17
CA ILE A 211 -6.66 4.49 -12.97
C ILE A 211 -5.83 4.00 -11.79
N ALA A 212 -5.40 4.90 -10.91
CA ALA A 212 -4.67 4.55 -9.70
C ALA A 212 -5.63 4.49 -8.50
N ILE A 213 -5.56 3.42 -7.71
CA ILE A 213 -6.34 3.21 -6.49
C ILE A 213 -5.38 3.03 -5.32
N GLY A 214 -5.61 3.73 -4.23
CA GLY A 214 -4.78 3.69 -3.03
C GLY A 214 -5.52 4.24 -1.82
N ASP A 215 -4.86 4.28 -0.67
CA ASP A 215 -5.48 4.69 0.59
C ASP A 215 -4.54 5.46 1.53
N SER A 216 -3.24 5.51 1.23
CA SER A 216 -2.25 6.02 2.16
C SER A 216 -1.21 6.94 1.51
N ILE A 217 -0.27 7.40 2.33
CA ILE A 217 0.91 8.15 1.91
C ILE A 217 1.71 7.47 0.80
N THR A 218 1.80 6.13 0.85
CA THR A 218 2.60 5.35 -0.10
C THR A 218 2.04 5.40 -1.52
N ASP A 219 0.82 5.93 -1.70
CA ASP A 219 0.14 6.02 -3.00
C ASP A 219 0.24 7.43 -3.61
N CYS A 220 0.68 8.43 -2.84
CA CYS A 220 0.66 9.83 -3.28
C CYS A 220 1.40 10.07 -4.60
N LYS A 221 2.62 9.54 -4.74
CA LYS A 221 3.41 9.68 -5.98
C LYS A 221 2.80 8.88 -7.14
N MET A 222 2.18 7.73 -6.86
CA MET A 222 1.45 6.95 -7.86
C MET A 222 0.21 7.72 -8.37
N PHE A 223 -0.50 8.42 -7.48
CA PHE A 223 -1.62 9.29 -7.84
C PHE A 223 -1.17 10.47 -8.71
N GLU A 224 -0.11 11.16 -8.29
CA GLU A 224 0.47 12.26 -9.07
C GLU A 224 0.87 11.79 -10.46
N LYS A 225 1.60 10.66 -10.56
CA LYS A 225 2.00 10.08 -11.86
C LYS A 225 0.79 9.69 -12.71
N ALA A 226 -0.24 9.09 -12.13
CA ALA A 226 -1.44 8.74 -12.89
C ALA A 226 -2.12 9.99 -13.49
N LYS A 227 -2.18 11.09 -12.72
CA LYS A 227 -2.74 12.38 -13.16
C LYS A 227 -1.88 13.06 -14.23
N GLU A 228 -0.55 13.04 -14.09
CA GLU A 228 0.38 13.52 -15.11
C GLU A 228 0.18 12.84 -16.46
N LEU A 229 -0.12 11.54 -16.44
CA LEU A 229 -0.42 10.73 -17.63
C LEU A 229 -1.88 10.90 -18.13
N GLY A 230 -2.62 11.87 -17.58
CA GLY A 230 -4.00 12.18 -17.97
C GLY A 230 -5.03 11.16 -17.48
N GLY A 231 -4.66 10.31 -16.53
CA GLY A 231 -5.50 9.31 -15.88
C GLY A 231 -6.31 9.86 -14.70
N VAL A 232 -6.66 8.96 -13.77
CA VAL A 232 -7.46 9.28 -12.58
C VAL A 232 -6.88 8.64 -11.34
N ALA A 233 -6.82 9.40 -10.25
CA ALA A 233 -6.46 8.91 -8.92
C ALA A 233 -7.69 8.77 -8.01
N ILE A 234 -7.81 7.62 -7.34
CA ILE A 234 -8.93 7.26 -6.47
C ILE A 234 -8.41 6.86 -5.09
N ALA A 235 -8.82 7.58 -4.05
CA ALA A 235 -8.59 7.20 -2.66
C ALA A 235 -9.75 6.34 -2.14
N PHE A 236 -9.51 5.07 -1.78
CA PHE A 236 -10.52 4.20 -1.16
C PHE A 236 -10.35 4.18 0.35
N ASN A 237 -11.31 4.77 1.08
CA ASN A 237 -11.23 5.01 2.53
C ASN A 237 -9.85 5.58 2.96
N GLY A 238 -9.33 6.49 2.12
CA GLY A 238 -7.99 7.00 2.24
C GLY A 238 -7.79 7.94 3.44
N ASN A 239 -6.55 7.99 3.92
CA ASN A 239 -6.11 8.99 4.89
C ASN A 239 -5.99 10.38 4.25
N ARG A 240 -5.64 11.40 5.05
CA ARG A 240 -5.46 12.78 4.54
C ARG A 240 -4.47 12.85 3.38
N TYR A 241 -3.32 12.18 3.49
CA TYR A 241 -2.27 12.21 2.47
C TYR A 241 -2.76 11.69 1.11
N ALA A 242 -3.48 10.56 1.11
CA ALA A 242 -4.08 10.02 -0.11
C ALA A 242 -5.15 10.97 -0.68
N LEU A 243 -6.02 11.52 0.18
CA LEU A 243 -7.08 12.43 -0.23
C LEU A 243 -6.55 13.74 -0.81
N GLU A 244 -5.43 14.27 -0.31
CA GLU A 244 -4.80 15.50 -0.85
C GLU A 244 -4.33 15.33 -2.30
N LYS A 245 -4.07 14.09 -2.74
CA LYS A 245 -3.51 13.77 -4.06
C LYS A 245 -4.48 13.12 -5.03
N ALA A 246 -5.59 12.57 -4.54
CA ALA A 246 -6.60 11.92 -5.35
C ALA A 246 -7.52 12.91 -6.09
N ASP A 247 -8.17 12.45 -7.16
CA ASP A 247 -9.26 13.17 -7.84
C ASP A 247 -10.61 12.82 -7.22
N PHE A 248 -10.79 11.54 -6.86
CA PHE A 248 -11.98 11.03 -6.23
C PHE A 248 -11.68 10.33 -4.90
N ALA A 249 -12.56 10.52 -3.93
CA ALA A 249 -12.59 9.73 -2.71
C ALA A 249 -13.80 8.78 -2.73
N ILE A 250 -13.56 7.49 -2.48
CA ILE A 250 -14.59 6.48 -2.28
C ILE A 250 -14.64 6.16 -0.79
N ILE A 251 -15.81 6.33 -0.18
CA ILE A 251 -16.06 5.98 1.21
C ILE A 251 -17.08 4.85 1.23
N SER A 252 -16.63 3.64 1.56
CA SER A 252 -17.47 2.43 1.48
C SER A 252 -16.93 1.32 2.37
N HIS A 253 -17.80 0.37 2.73
CA HIS A 253 -17.42 -0.87 3.40
C HIS A 253 -17.31 -2.08 2.45
N SER A 254 -17.41 -1.86 1.14
CA SER A 254 -17.38 -2.92 0.14
C SER A 254 -16.51 -2.52 -1.04
N ALA A 255 -15.66 -3.45 -1.49
CA ALA A 255 -14.83 -3.29 -2.69
C ALA A 255 -15.68 -3.15 -3.97
N MET A 256 -16.99 -3.46 -3.90
CA MET A 256 -17.90 -3.19 -5.02
C MET A 256 -17.94 -1.71 -5.40
N ALA A 257 -17.74 -0.80 -4.44
CA ALA A 257 -17.66 0.63 -4.71
C ALA A 257 -16.52 0.97 -5.67
N GLU A 258 -15.35 0.35 -5.50
CA GLU A 258 -14.19 0.52 -6.38
C GLU A 258 -14.49 -0.01 -7.78
N ALA A 259 -15.03 -1.23 -7.88
CA ALA A 259 -15.35 -1.83 -9.18
C ALA A 259 -16.36 -1.00 -9.98
N ILE A 260 -17.41 -0.47 -9.33
CA ILE A 260 -18.41 0.37 -9.99
C ILE A 260 -17.79 1.70 -10.45
N ALA A 261 -16.98 2.34 -9.61
CA ALA A 261 -16.32 3.59 -9.96
C ALA A 261 -15.36 3.40 -11.15
N VAL A 262 -14.53 2.35 -11.11
CA VAL A 262 -13.63 1.97 -12.21
C VAL A 262 -14.41 1.74 -13.49
N GLU A 263 -15.47 0.93 -13.48
CA GLU A 263 -16.28 0.65 -14.67
C GLU A 263 -16.89 1.93 -15.28
N GLN A 264 -17.36 2.86 -14.45
CA GLN A 264 -17.90 4.13 -14.93
C GLN A 264 -16.82 5.03 -15.53
N ILE A 265 -15.66 5.14 -14.88
CA ILE A 265 -14.51 5.91 -15.39
C ILE A 265 -14.04 5.33 -16.73
N LEU A 266 -13.93 4.00 -16.86
CA LEU A 266 -13.58 3.33 -18.11
C LEU A 266 -14.59 3.61 -19.25
N GLN A 267 -15.81 4.03 -18.92
CA GLN A 267 -16.86 4.47 -19.85
C GLN A 267 -16.87 6.00 -20.06
N ASN A 268 -15.85 6.72 -19.61
CA ASN A 268 -15.76 8.18 -19.62
C ASN A 268 -16.91 8.86 -18.86
N LYS A 269 -17.43 8.20 -17.81
CA LYS A 269 -18.48 8.75 -16.94
C LYS A 269 -17.86 9.15 -15.61
N LYS A 270 -18.37 10.24 -15.02
CA LYS A 270 -18.06 10.60 -13.65
C LYS A 270 -18.58 9.51 -12.70
N PRO A 271 -17.75 9.01 -11.76
CA PRO A 271 -18.17 7.96 -10.85
C PRO A 271 -19.31 8.42 -9.94
N LYS A 272 -20.30 7.55 -9.75
CA LYS A 272 -21.46 7.72 -8.87
C LYS A 272 -21.84 6.36 -8.28
N LEU A 273 -22.12 6.34 -6.98
CA LEU A 273 -22.54 5.14 -6.26
C LEU A 273 -23.96 5.30 -5.72
N ASP A 274 -24.64 4.17 -5.57
CA ASP A 274 -25.83 4.08 -4.72
C ASP A 274 -25.39 4.24 -3.25
N GLU A 275 -26.13 5.05 -2.48
CA GLU A 275 -25.81 5.36 -1.08
C GLU A 275 -25.67 4.10 -0.19
N LYS A 276 -26.33 2.99 -0.56
CA LYS A 276 -26.21 1.70 0.15
C LYS A 276 -24.85 1.04 -0.07
N ILE A 277 -24.20 1.31 -1.20
CA ILE A 277 -22.88 0.79 -1.52
C ILE A 277 -21.80 1.70 -0.94
N GLY A 278 -21.97 3.01 -1.06
CA GLY A 278 -21.04 3.98 -0.51
C GLY A 278 -21.22 5.37 -1.13
N LYS A 279 -20.27 6.25 -0.85
CA LYS A 279 -20.24 7.61 -1.38
C LYS A 279 -19.00 7.82 -2.25
N VAL A 280 -19.14 8.69 -3.26
CA VAL A 280 -18.04 9.19 -4.07
C VAL A 280 -18.01 10.70 -4.00
N TYR A 281 -16.86 11.24 -3.67
CA TYR A 281 -16.59 12.68 -3.65
C TYR A 281 -15.63 13.02 -4.79
N GLU A 282 -15.95 14.04 -5.56
CA GLU A 282 -14.96 14.71 -6.42
C GLU A 282 -14.27 15.76 -5.55
N LEU A 283 -12.98 15.55 -5.26
CA LEU A 283 -12.30 16.25 -4.17
C LEU A 283 -12.22 17.75 -4.40
N GLU A 284 -12.00 18.19 -5.65
CA GLU A 284 -12.00 19.61 -6.03
C GLU A 284 -13.34 20.32 -5.81
N LYS A 285 -14.44 19.58 -5.68
CA LYS A 285 -15.81 20.11 -5.54
C LYS A 285 -16.45 19.80 -4.19
N SER A 286 -15.68 19.30 -3.24
CA SER A 286 -16.18 18.84 -1.94
C SER A 286 -15.54 19.64 -0.80
N GLU A 287 -16.21 19.71 0.36
CA GLU A 287 -15.58 20.26 1.56
C GLU A 287 -14.52 19.27 2.08
N PHE A 288 -13.24 19.57 1.83
CA PHE A 288 -12.14 18.64 2.05
C PHE A 288 -12.10 18.06 3.48
N GLU A 289 -12.27 18.91 4.49
CA GLU A 289 -12.23 18.48 5.90
C GLU A 289 -13.40 17.57 6.30
N GLU A 290 -14.56 17.73 5.68
CA GLU A 290 -15.70 16.81 5.85
C GLU A 290 -15.36 15.44 5.25
N VAL A 291 -14.81 15.42 4.03
CA VAL A 291 -14.41 14.17 3.35
C VAL A 291 -13.34 13.42 4.14
N VAL A 292 -12.31 14.13 4.64
CA VAL A 292 -11.27 13.53 5.48
C VAL A 292 -11.89 12.88 6.73
N ARG A 293 -12.80 13.59 7.42
CA ARG A 293 -13.45 13.07 8.63
C ARG A 293 -14.27 11.83 8.35
N GLU A 294 -15.08 11.84 7.29
CA GLU A 294 -15.88 10.67 6.88
C GLU A 294 -15.00 9.49 6.47
N SER A 295 -13.95 9.76 5.68
CA SER A 295 -13.04 8.72 5.16
C SER A 295 -12.28 8.04 6.30
N MET A 296 -11.70 8.82 7.22
CA MET A 296 -11.01 8.29 8.40
C MET A 296 -11.95 7.48 9.30
N ARG A 297 -13.21 7.91 9.48
CA ARG A 297 -14.19 7.15 10.24
C ARG A 297 -14.48 5.79 9.58
N SER A 298 -14.61 5.75 8.26
CA SER A 298 -14.81 4.50 7.52
C SER A 298 -13.59 3.59 7.58
N ARG A 299 -12.39 4.16 7.40
CA ARG A 299 -11.09 3.48 7.51
C ARG A 299 -10.93 2.75 8.84
N VAL A 300 -11.14 3.44 9.95
CA VAL A 300 -11.05 2.85 11.31
C VAL A 300 -12.13 1.80 11.53
N LYS A 301 -13.34 2.01 11.00
CA LYS A 301 -14.43 1.03 11.14
C LYS A 301 -14.14 -0.28 10.39
N LEU A 302 -13.43 -0.21 9.26
CA LEU A 302 -13.04 -1.39 8.48
C LEU A 302 -11.79 -2.08 9.03
N ARG A 303 -10.72 -1.31 9.30
CA ARG A 303 -9.40 -1.84 9.66
C ARG A 303 -9.17 -1.93 11.17
N GLY A 304 -10.08 -1.42 11.99
CA GLY A 304 -9.90 -1.34 13.44
C GLY A 304 -8.78 -0.39 13.82
N ILE A 305 -7.99 -0.75 14.84
CA ILE A 305 -6.88 0.06 15.37
C ILE A 305 -5.81 0.32 14.29
N VAL A 306 -5.59 -0.66 13.40
CA VAL A 306 -4.64 -0.59 12.27
C VAL A 306 -4.99 0.53 11.30
N GLY A 307 -6.26 0.93 11.21
CA GLY A 307 -6.67 2.06 10.36
C GLY A 307 -6.11 3.42 10.79
N ASN A 308 -5.49 3.52 11.98
CA ASN A 308 -4.79 4.71 12.45
C ASN A 308 -3.25 4.63 12.26
N LEU A 309 -2.74 3.53 11.71
CA LEU A 309 -1.33 3.38 11.37
C LEU A 309 -1.12 3.93 9.95
N GLY A 310 0.00 4.63 9.75
CA GLY A 310 0.29 5.38 8.51
C GLY A 310 -0.78 6.41 8.19
#